data_AF-A0A162SF54-F1
#
_entry.id   AF-A0A162SF54-F1
#
_cell.length_a   1.000
_cell.length_b   1.000
_cell.length_c   1.000
_cell.angle_alpha   90.00
_cell.angle_beta   90.00
_cell.angle_gamma   90.00
#
_symmetry.space_group_name_H-M   'P 1'
#
loop_
_entity.id
_entity.type
_entity.pdbx_description
1 polymer ?
#
loop_
_entity_poly.entity_id
_entity_poly.type
_entity_poly.pdbx_seq_one_letter_code
_entity_poly.pdbx_strand_id
1 'polypeptide(L)' 'MGKRCVVTGCINTCKTNSVFCFPNPFKQNYRETKTFDLAVKRRAAWVAAINRPTFQPSQETSRVCSIHFLNGLQN' A
#
# COMPACT_ATOMS: atom_id res chain seq x y z
N MET A 1 -11.20 0.48 15.28
CA MET A 1 -10.59 -0.75 14.74
C MET A 1 -9.31 -0.41 13.96
N GLY A 2 -8.30 -1.28 13.93
CA GLY A 2 -7.08 -1.06 13.13
C GLY A 2 -7.33 -1.35 11.65
N LYS A 3 -6.68 -0.61 10.75
CA LYS A 3 -6.76 -0.86 9.29
C LYS A 3 -5.94 -2.14 9.00
N ARG A 4 -6.55 -3.15 8.35
CA ARG A 4 -5.89 -4.43 8.01
C ARG A 4 -5.00 -4.26 6.77
N CYS A 5 -3.93 -5.05 6.69
CA CYS A 5 -3.17 -5.20 5.45
C CYS A 5 -4.07 -5.71 4.33
N VAL A 6 -3.88 -5.21 3.10
CA VAL A 6 -4.68 -5.64 1.93
C VAL A 6 -4.10 -6.87 1.22
N VAL A 7 -2.88 -7.29 1.56
CA VAL A 7 -2.28 -8.51 1.02
C VAL A 7 -3.09 -9.72 1.46
N THR A 8 -3.48 -10.55 0.50
CA THR A 8 -4.26 -11.77 0.73
C THR A 8 -3.57 -12.67 1.76
N GLY A 9 -4.29 -13.07 2.81
CA GLY A 9 -3.78 -13.93 3.88
C GLY A 9 -2.93 -13.22 4.95
N CYS A 10 -2.65 -11.92 4.83
CA CYS A 10 -1.93 -11.19 5.86
C CYS A 10 -2.83 -10.90 7.07
N ILE A 11 -2.43 -11.37 8.26
CA ILE A 11 -3.17 -11.18 9.51
C ILE A 11 -2.77 -9.89 10.25
N ASN A 12 -1.72 -9.20 9.79
CA ASN A 12 -1.23 -8.02 10.46
C ASN A 12 -2.23 -6.86 10.35
N THR A 13 -2.40 -6.18 11.47
CA THR A 13 -3.15 -4.92 11.52
C THR A 13 -2.16 -3.78 11.70
N CYS A 14 -2.42 -2.66 11.03
CA CYS A 14 -1.60 -1.45 11.08
C CYS A 14 -1.72 -0.68 12.41
N LYS A 15 -1.89 -1.39 13.52
CA LYS A 15 -2.24 -0.84 14.83
C LYS A 15 -1.25 -1.20 15.93
N THR A 16 -0.46 -2.24 15.75
CA THR A 16 0.52 -2.71 16.74
C THR A 16 1.91 -2.26 16.29
N ASN A 17 2.65 -1.62 17.20
CA ASN A 17 3.95 -0.96 17.02
C ASN A 17 5.08 -1.82 16.42
N SER A 18 4.79 -3.04 15.97
CA SER A 18 5.74 -4.00 15.43
C SER A 18 5.92 -3.89 13.91
N VAL A 19 4.96 -3.31 13.18
CA VAL A 19 5.00 -3.31 11.70
C VAL A 19 4.49 -1.98 11.13
N PHE A 20 5.31 -1.32 10.30
CA PHE A 20 4.90 -0.10 9.59
C PHE A 20 3.90 -0.43 8.49
N CYS A 21 2.99 0.49 8.19
CA CYS A 21 2.01 0.30 7.13
C CYS A 21 2.06 1.43 6.10
N PHE A 22 2.38 1.05 4.87
CA PHE A 22 2.45 1.95 3.74
C PHE A 22 1.09 2.05 3.04
N PRO A 23 0.57 3.26 2.81
CA PRO A 23 -0.69 3.44 2.10
C PRO A 23 -0.53 3.15 0.60
N ASN A 24 -1.66 3.03 -0.10
CA ASN A 24 -1.73 3.10 -1.56
C ASN A 24 -0.86 4.27 -2.08
N PRO A 25 0.11 4.04 -2.99
CA PRO A 25 1.14 5.01 -3.39
C PRO A 25 0.66 6.13 -4.34
N PHE A 26 -0.64 6.40 -4.37
CA PHE A 26 -1.26 7.42 -5.21
C PHE A 26 -1.88 8.52 -4.34
N LYS A 27 -1.83 9.78 -4.74
CA LYS A 27 -2.45 10.92 -4.06
C LYS A 27 -3.37 11.66 -5.03
N GLN A 28 -4.36 12.40 -4.53
CA GLN A 28 -5.29 13.13 -5.41
C GLN A 28 -4.69 14.44 -5.96
N ASN A 29 -3.73 15.05 -5.27
CA ASN A 29 -3.32 16.44 -5.53
C ASN A 29 -1.84 16.57 -5.96
N TYR A 30 -1.50 16.00 -7.12
CA TYR A 30 -0.16 16.20 -7.70
C TYR A 30 -0.09 17.54 -8.43
N ARG A 31 0.94 18.35 -8.14
CA ARG A 31 1.18 19.64 -8.84
C ARG A 31 1.92 19.47 -10.16
N GLU A 32 2.74 18.42 -10.28
CA GLU A 32 3.58 18.16 -11.45
C GLU A 32 3.18 16.86 -12.15
N THR A 33 3.03 16.91 -13.47
CA THR A 33 2.65 15.76 -14.30
C THR A 33 3.61 14.58 -14.16
N LYS A 34 4.93 14.83 -14.10
CA LYS A 34 5.93 13.77 -13.91
C LYS A 34 5.73 12.99 -12.61
N THR A 35 5.34 13.68 -11.55
CA THR A 35 5.08 13.05 -10.24
C THR A 35 3.77 12.26 -10.27
N PHE A 36 2.76 12.76 -10.97
CA PHE A 36 1.51 12.02 -11.22
C PHE A 36 1.77 10.73 -12.00
N ASP A 37 2.51 10.80 -13.11
CA ASP A 37 2.81 9.63 -13.95
C ASP A 37 3.56 8.54 -13.17
N LEU A 38 4.53 8.95 -12.35
CA LEU A 38 5.26 8.04 -11.48
C LEU A 38 4.34 7.38 -10.44
N ALA A 39 3.40 8.13 -9.87
CA ALA A 39 2.43 7.60 -8.93
C ALA A 39 1.45 6.60 -9.57
N VAL A 40 0.99 6.88 -10.79
CA VAL A 40 0.16 5.94 -11.57
C VAL A 40 0.90 4.63 -11.79
N LYS A 41 2.16 4.70 -12.26
CA LYS A 41 2.99 3.50 -12.49
C LYS A 41 3.22 2.70 -11.20
N ARG A 42 3.53 3.39 -10.09
CA ARG A 42 3.70 2.76 -8.76
C ARG A 42 2.41 2.11 -8.27
N ARG A 43 1.26 2.76 -8.44
CA ARG A 43 -0.04 2.20 -8.07
C ARG A 43 -0.36 0.96 -8.87
N ALA A 44 -0.12 0.96 -10.19
CA ALA A 44 -0.35 -0.20 -11.04
C ALA A 44 0.50 -1.40 -10.59
N ALA A 45 1.79 -1.20 -10.36
CA ALA A 45 2.68 -2.25 -9.86
C ALA A 45 2.26 -2.76 -8.46
N TRP A 46 1.86 -1.85 -7.57
CA TRP A 46 1.41 -2.18 -6.22
C TRP A 46 0.11 -3.01 -6.22
N VAL A 47 -0.87 -2.68 -7.08
CA VAL A 47 -2.10 -3.48 -7.25
C VAL A 47 -1.79 -4.85 -7.84
N ALA A 48 -0.92 -4.91 -8.85
CA ALA A 48 -0.51 -6.16 -9.47
C ALA A 48 0.17 -7.10 -8.46
N ALA A 49 1.03 -6.56 -7.59
CA ALA A 49 1.73 -7.33 -6.56
C ALA A 49 0.78 -7.91 -5.49
N ILE A 50 -0.33 -7.24 -5.20
CA ILE A 50 -1.34 -7.76 -4.25
C ILE A 50 -2.09 -8.97 -4.84
N ASN A 51 -2.19 -9.03 -6.17
CA ASN A 51 -2.78 -10.16 -6.92
C ASN A 51 -4.14 -10.61 -6.37
N ARG A 52 -5.02 -9.65 -6.05
CA ARG A 52 -6.38 -9.91 -5.55
C ARG A 52 -7.39 -9.58 -6.64
N PRO A 53 -8.22 -10.54 -7.09
CA PRO A 53 -9.26 -10.29 -8.08
C PRO A 53 -10.19 -9.16 -7.64
N THR A 54 -10.59 -8.31 -8.60
CA THR A 54 -11.51 -7.17 -8.43
C THR A 54 -11.11 -6.16 -7.34
N PHE A 55 -9.88 -6.20 -6.86
CA PHE A 55 -9.42 -5.31 -5.80
C PHE A 55 -9.25 -3.87 -6.31
N GLN A 56 -10.05 -2.97 -5.74
CA GLN A 56 -9.93 -1.53 -5.96
C GLN A 56 -9.38 -0.86 -4.70
N PRO A 57 -8.16 -0.32 -4.72
CA PRO A 57 -7.59 0.27 -3.51
C PRO A 57 -8.16 1.66 -3.21
N SER A 58 -8.65 1.83 -1.98
CA SER A 58 -9.05 3.11 -1.38
C SER A 58 -7.84 3.82 -0.76
N GLN A 59 -7.86 5.14 -0.83
CA GLN A 59 -6.82 5.98 -0.21
C GLN A 59 -6.84 5.91 1.32
N GLU A 60 -8.03 5.90 1.92
CA GLU A 60 -8.19 5.95 3.36
C GLU A 60 -7.86 4.60 3.99
N THR A 61 -8.26 3.50 3.34
CA THR A 61 -8.31 2.17 3.96
C THR A 61 -7.23 1.22 3.50
N SER A 62 -6.76 1.32 2.26
CA SER A 62 -5.86 0.31 1.68
C SER A 62 -4.41 0.57 2.08
N ARG A 63 -3.83 -0.37 2.81
CA ARG A 63 -2.44 -0.32 3.29
C ARG A 63 -1.76 -1.68 3.20
N VAL A 64 -0.45 -1.67 3.01
CA VAL A 64 0.40 -2.85 3.01
C VAL A 64 1.42 -2.74 4.14
N CYS A 65 1.53 -3.81 4.93
CA CYS A 65 2.51 -3.94 5.99
C CYS A 65 3.94 -3.97 5.44
N SER A 66 4.90 -3.41 6.18
CA SER A 66 6.30 -3.30 5.77
C SER A 66 6.93 -4.65 5.46
N ILE A 67 6.53 -5.71 6.15
CA ILE A 67 7.00 -7.09 5.91
C ILE A 67 6.85 -7.59 4.46
N HIS A 68 6.01 -6.96 3.63
CA HIS A 68 5.83 -7.31 2.22
C HIS A 68 6.78 -6.58 1.27
N PHE A 69 7.67 -5.76 1.80
CA PHE A 69 8.72 -5.08 1.05
C PHE A 69 10.07 -5.75 1.36
N LEU A 70 10.95 -5.84 0.36
CA LEU A 70 12.24 -6.54 0.45
C LEU A 70 13.09 -6.15 1.67
N ASN A 71 13.01 -4.91 2.13
CA ASN A 71 13.77 -4.40 3.30
C ASN A 71 12.87 -4.00 4.48
N GLY A 72 11.60 -4.38 4.52
CA GLY A 72 10.64 -3.79 5.45
C GLY A 72 10.71 -4.24 6.91
N LEU A 73 11.75 -4.98 7.29
CA LEU A 73 12.11 -5.33 8.67
C LEU A 73 13.39 -4.61 9.14
N GLN A 74 14.09 -3.90 8.26
CA GLN A 74 15.30 -3.15 8.62
C GLN A 74 14.91 -1.73 9.00
N ASN A 75 14.76 -1.49 10.31
CA ASN A 75 14.91 -0.18 10.93
C ASN A 75 15.94 -0.30 12.04
#